data_AF-A0A1Y3D352-F1
#
_entry.id   AF-A0A1Y3D352-F1
#
_cell.length_a   1.000
_cell.length_b   1.000
_cell.length_c   1.000
_cell.angle_alpha   90.00
_cell.angle_beta   90.00
_cell.angle_gamma   90.00
#
_symmetry.space_group_name_H-M   'P 1'
#
loop_
_entity.id
_entity.type
_entity.pdbx_description
1 polymer ?
#
loop_
_entity_poly.entity_id
_entity_poly.type
_entity_poly.pdbx_seq_one_letter_code
_entity_poly.pdbx_strand_id
1 'polypeptide(L)'
;MKYGLKLFVLSVGLFAYPTYAALAEQKVPQLERKQDLQNAQRGFIARPYGTLVDEQGKLIWSYDDYKFLENYAGNSINPKLLTQAKLNQNIGLFKVTDGVWQLRGFDLANITVIEGKTGWIIVDTLASKETAEAALKFLRTQLGHKKISAIVLTHNHYDHFGGVEAFLEDKNIPIIAPSGFMDAATSENIMAGPIMGKRAAYMFGMNLDVNEKQLVDSGLGKGLSFGTVTIVQPTILIDQPSQKLNVDGIDFDFFNVPASEAPSELTFSIESKKLYCGSEIITHTMHNLYTLRGAKARDTLKWVKYLNEAKDYNDRAGTEVLVSQHHWPVWGNQNISEFIALHRDVYKFLHDQTLKMMNQSYTADEIVEQIKLPENLNKQLSIGGYYGSIKHNVKGIYQYYIGWFDGNPANLDMLPRKQRSLKYVSILGGENAVLRSALEAQKQKEFRWAAELLNHILNVNANNDAAKKVLSEVYLTLGYDAESVSWRNFYISAAKDLRNEKSTYDRKKIDMSAILQQAPSTLSLKNYQHL
;
A
#
# COMPACT_ATOMS: atom_id res chain seq x y z
N MET A 1 25.68 70.40 0.84
CA MET A 1 26.39 70.24 -0.46
C MET A 1 27.72 69.58 -0.17
N LYS A 2 28.14 68.42 -0.69
CA LYS A 2 27.77 67.64 -1.87
C LYS A 2 27.73 66.14 -1.51
N TYR A 3 26.77 65.43 -2.08
CA TYR A 3 26.71 63.97 -2.14
C TYR A 3 27.77 63.44 -3.13
N GLY A 4 28.36 62.29 -2.83
CA GLY A 4 29.24 61.54 -3.72
C GLY A 4 28.98 60.03 -3.56
N LEU A 5 27.98 59.55 -4.30
CA LEU A 5 27.50 58.17 -4.33
C LEU A 5 28.55 57.28 -5.03
N LYS A 6 29.12 56.28 -4.35
CA LYS A 6 29.85 55.18 -4.99
C LYS A 6 28.87 54.04 -5.27
N LEU A 7 28.57 53.84 -6.56
CA LEU A 7 27.79 52.73 -7.09
C LEU A 7 28.63 51.45 -6.96
N PHE A 8 28.24 50.52 -6.09
CA PHE A 8 28.69 49.13 -6.16
C PHE A 8 27.70 48.37 -7.05
N VAL A 9 28.10 48.06 -8.27
CA VAL A 9 27.35 47.17 -9.15
C VAL A 9 27.62 45.75 -8.68
N LEU A 10 26.73 45.19 -7.85
CA LEU A 10 26.65 43.75 -7.68
C LEU A 10 25.97 43.17 -8.93
N SER A 11 26.76 42.52 -9.77
CA SER A 11 26.26 41.63 -10.82
C SER A 11 25.46 40.50 -10.16
N VAL A 12 24.14 40.60 -10.18
CA VAL A 12 23.25 39.49 -9.86
C VAL A 12 23.40 38.48 -10.98
N GLY A 13 24.26 37.48 -10.78
CA GLY A 13 24.28 36.30 -11.62
C GLY A 13 22.92 35.63 -11.52
N LEU A 14 22.15 35.66 -12.61
CA LEU A 14 21.00 34.78 -12.80
C LEU A 14 21.52 33.34 -12.82
N PHE A 15 21.60 32.72 -11.65
CA PHE A 15 21.60 31.27 -11.57
C PHE A 15 20.17 30.82 -11.93
N ALA A 16 19.97 30.54 -13.22
CA ALA A 16 18.86 29.71 -13.66
C ALA A 16 19.09 28.31 -13.06
N TYR A 17 18.53 28.07 -11.88
CA TYR A 17 18.49 26.74 -11.31
C TYR A 17 17.55 25.87 -12.17
N PRO A 18 17.96 24.65 -12.54
CA PRO A 18 17.11 23.77 -13.33
C PRO A 18 15.77 23.57 -12.63
N THR A 19 14.70 23.66 -13.39
CA THR A 19 13.36 23.29 -12.93
C THR A 19 13.39 21.83 -12.46
N TYR A 20 12.53 21.49 -11.49
CA TYR A 20 12.39 20.11 -10.96
C TYR A 20 12.25 19.04 -12.07
N ALA A 21 11.73 19.41 -13.24
CA ALA A 21 11.63 18.54 -14.41
C ALA A 21 13.00 18.07 -14.96
N ALA A 22 14.04 18.91 -14.88
CA ALA A 22 15.39 18.54 -15.32
C ALA A 22 16.16 17.70 -14.28
N LEU A 23 15.70 17.67 -13.02
CA LEU A 23 16.18 16.72 -12.00
C LEU A 23 15.41 15.39 -12.03
N ALA A 24 14.17 15.39 -12.52
CA ALA A 24 13.36 14.18 -12.70
C ALA A 24 13.90 13.24 -13.80
N GLU A 25 14.73 13.75 -14.72
CA GLU A 25 15.52 12.97 -15.67
C GLU A 25 16.78 12.32 -15.05
N GLN A 26 17.04 12.49 -13.74
CA GLN A 26 18.05 11.69 -13.05
C GLN A 26 17.60 10.22 -12.95
N LYS A 27 17.82 9.50 -14.05
CA LYS A 27 18.21 8.09 -14.15
C LYS A 27 17.58 7.17 -13.10
N VAL A 28 16.26 7.00 -13.16
CA VAL A 28 15.71 5.66 -12.93
C VAL A 28 16.40 4.74 -13.96
N PRO A 29 17.06 3.63 -13.58
CA PRO A 29 17.76 2.81 -14.55
C PRO A 29 16.81 2.37 -15.67
N GLN A 30 17.03 2.89 -16.87
CA GLN A 30 16.16 2.70 -18.04
C GLN A 30 15.94 1.21 -18.39
N LEU A 31 16.89 0.35 -17.98
CA LEU A 31 16.87 -1.09 -18.20
C LEU A 31 15.86 -1.83 -17.31
N GLU A 32 15.78 -1.51 -16.01
CA GLU A 32 14.81 -2.14 -15.10
C GLU A 32 13.38 -1.81 -15.50
N ARG A 33 13.12 -0.55 -15.89
CA ARG A 33 11.80 -0.12 -16.40
C ARG A 33 11.37 -0.93 -17.63
N LYS A 34 12.31 -1.35 -18.49
CA LYS A 34 12.01 -2.17 -19.67
C LYS A 34 11.66 -3.61 -19.27
N GLN A 35 12.41 -4.20 -18.35
CA GLN A 35 12.15 -5.56 -17.87
C GLN A 35 10.82 -5.65 -17.12
N ASP A 36 10.52 -4.70 -16.23
CA ASP A 36 9.25 -4.67 -15.51
C ASP A 36 8.06 -4.47 -16.45
N LEU A 37 8.20 -3.61 -17.46
CA LEU A 37 7.15 -3.46 -18.47
C LEU A 37 6.94 -4.76 -19.26
N GLN A 38 8.01 -5.43 -19.66
CA GLN A 38 7.93 -6.73 -20.34
C GLN A 38 7.26 -7.79 -19.45
N ASN A 39 7.64 -7.86 -18.18
CA ASN A 39 7.04 -8.77 -17.21
C ASN A 39 5.56 -8.45 -16.96
N ALA A 40 5.22 -7.17 -16.83
CA ALA A 40 3.85 -6.71 -16.69
C ALA A 40 3.00 -6.99 -17.94
N GLN A 41 3.57 -7.08 -19.14
CA GLN A 41 2.80 -7.37 -20.36
C GLN A 41 2.81 -8.85 -20.76
N ARG A 42 3.73 -9.64 -20.19
CA ARG A 42 3.94 -11.03 -20.58
C ARG A 42 2.70 -11.88 -20.35
N GLY A 43 2.32 -12.63 -21.38
CA GLY A 43 1.21 -13.56 -21.33
C GLY A 43 -0.18 -12.91 -21.40
N PHE A 44 -0.28 -11.62 -21.75
CA PHE A 44 -1.57 -10.94 -21.92
C PHE A 44 -2.53 -11.73 -22.84
N ILE A 45 -3.76 -11.94 -22.38
CA ILE A 45 -4.84 -12.61 -23.12
C ILE A 45 -5.91 -11.59 -23.51
N ALA A 46 -6.48 -10.91 -22.51
CA ALA A 46 -7.62 -10.01 -22.71
C ALA A 46 -7.68 -8.95 -21.62
N ARG A 47 -8.22 -7.78 -21.96
CA ARG A 47 -8.43 -6.64 -21.05
C ARG A 47 -9.93 -6.39 -20.81
N PRO A 48 -10.36 -6.14 -19.56
CA PRO A 48 -11.72 -5.66 -19.27
C PRO A 48 -11.88 -4.16 -19.58
N TYR A 49 -13.12 -3.73 -19.84
CA TYR A 49 -13.46 -2.33 -20.14
C TYR A 49 -14.74 -1.92 -19.40
N GLY A 50 -14.94 -0.60 -19.27
CA GLY A 50 -16.13 -0.01 -18.67
C GLY A 50 -16.08 0.11 -17.16
N THR A 51 -17.25 0.33 -16.57
CA THR A 51 -17.45 0.49 -15.13
C THR A 51 -18.39 -0.58 -14.60
N LEU A 52 -18.15 -0.99 -13.36
CA LEU A 52 -19.03 -1.84 -12.57
C LEU A 52 -19.80 -0.95 -11.61
N VAL A 53 -21.13 -1.05 -11.64
CA VAL A 53 -22.05 -0.29 -10.79
C VAL A 53 -23.02 -1.22 -10.07
N ASP A 54 -23.56 -0.79 -8.93
CA ASP A 54 -24.65 -1.50 -8.26
C ASP A 54 -26.00 -1.26 -8.96
N GLU A 55 -27.05 -1.90 -8.44
CA GLU A 55 -28.43 -1.77 -8.95
C GLU A 55 -28.97 -0.34 -8.91
N GLN A 56 -28.39 0.53 -8.08
CA GLN A 56 -28.74 1.95 -7.97
C GLN A 56 -27.84 2.84 -8.85
N GLY A 57 -26.94 2.26 -9.65
CA GLY A 57 -26.02 2.98 -10.52
C GLY A 57 -24.79 3.53 -9.81
N LYS A 58 -24.53 3.16 -8.56
CA LYS A 58 -23.36 3.64 -7.81
C LYS A 58 -22.11 2.88 -8.21
N LEU A 59 -21.00 3.61 -8.33
CA LEU A 59 -19.73 3.05 -8.76
C LEU A 59 -19.17 2.07 -7.72
N ILE A 60 -18.82 0.87 -8.21
CA ILE A 60 -18.10 -0.18 -7.47
C ILE A 60 -16.64 -0.20 -7.92
N TRP A 61 -16.40 -0.26 -9.24
CA TRP A 61 -15.07 -0.33 -9.84
C TRP A 61 -15.06 0.24 -11.26
N SER A 62 -13.92 0.74 -11.73
CA SER A 62 -13.74 1.20 -13.10
C SER A 62 -12.43 0.69 -13.68
N TYR A 63 -12.49 0.11 -14.88
CA TYR A 63 -11.32 -0.34 -15.63
C TYR A 63 -10.68 0.78 -16.47
N ASP A 64 -11.39 1.90 -16.63
CA ASP A 64 -11.08 2.95 -17.59
C ASP A 64 -10.66 4.28 -16.94
N ASP A 65 -10.93 4.50 -15.65
CA ASP A 65 -10.72 5.80 -14.97
C ASP A 65 -9.28 6.30 -15.05
N TYR A 66 -8.32 5.38 -15.07
CA TYR A 66 -6.90 5.71 -14.99
C TYR A 66 -6.23 5.94 -16.36
N LYS A 67 -6.99 5.94 -17.49
CA LYS A 67 -6.46 6.14 -18.85
C LYS A 67 -5.66 7.43 -19.03
N PHE A 68 -5.95 8.45 -18.22
CA PHE A 68 -5.21 9.72 -18.23
C PHE A 68 -3.68 9.54 -18.01
N LEU A 69 -3.26 8.45 -17.35
CA LEU A 69 -1.86 8.15 -17.11
C LEU A 69 -1.06 7.91 -18.39
N GLU A 70 -1.69 7.42 -19.47
CA GLU A 70 -1.00 7.09 -20.73
C GLU A 70 -0.31 8.33 -21.33
N ASN A 71 -1.01 9.45 -21.35
CA ASN A 71 -0.57 10.70 -21.97
C ASN A 71 -0.15 11.77 -20.96
N TYR A 72 0.01 11.41 -19.68
CA TYR A 72 0.37 12.36 -18.65
C TYR A 72 1.79 12.90 -18.83
N ALA A 73 1.91 14.23 -18.91
CA ALA A 73 3.17 14.97 -19.04
C ALA A 73 3.30 16.12 -18.01
N GLY A 74 2.47 16.13 -16.96
CA GLY A 74 2.46 17.16 -15.92
C GLY A 74 3.51 16.94 -14.81
N ASN A 75 3.42 17.74 -13.75
CA ASN A 75 4.32 17.73 -12.59
C ASN A 75 3.61 17.54 -11.23
N SER A 76 2.34 17.16 -11.25
CA SER A 76 1.50 16.83 -10.09
C SER A 76 1.64 15.38 -9.60
N ILE A 77 2.49 14.56 -10.23
CA ILE A 77 2.76 13.16 -9.86
C ILE A 77 4.27 12.97 -9.78
N ASN A 78 4.76 12.42 -8.67
CA ASN A 78 6.17 12.06 -8.51
C ASN A 78 6.62 11.12 -9.66
N PRO A 79 7.77 11.33 -10.30
CA PRO A 79 8.20 10.54 -11.46
C PRO A 79 8.37 9.03 -11.22
N LYS A 80 8.83 8.64 -10.03
CA LYS A 80 8.93 7.21 -9.66
C LYS A 80 7.54 6.62 -9.45
N LEU A 81 6.66 7.34 -8.75
CA LEU A 81 5.27 6.94 -8.60
C LEU A 81 4.54 6.82 -9.95
N LEU A 82 4.76 7.76 -10.87
CA LEU A 82 4.20 7.69 -12.23
C LEU A 82 4.64 6.41 -12.96
N THR A 83 5.88 5.98 -12.75
CA THR A 83 6.39 4.72 -13.31
C THR A 83 5.59 3.54 -12.77
N GLN A 84 5.42 3.45 -11.45
CA GLN A 84 4.63 2.39 -10.81
C GLN A 84 3.16 2.42 -11.25
N ALA A 85 2.55 3.60 -11.27
CA ALA A 85 1.16 3.78 -11.69
C ALA A 85 0.95 3.33 -13.15
N LYS A 86 1.93 3.57 -14.04
CA LYS A 86 1.89 3.06 -15.43
C LYS A 86 2.09 1.55 -15.51
N LEU A 87 2.89 0.95 -14.64
CA LEU A 87 3.04 -0.51 -14.61
C LEU A 87 1.77 -1.19 -14.08
N ASN A 88 1.15 -0.62 -13.05
CA ASN A 88 -0.15 -1.07 -12.52
C ASN A 88 -1.32 -0.92 -13.52
N GLN A 89 -1.13 -0.22 -14.64
CA GLN A 89 -2.13 -0.13 -15.72
C GLN A 89 -2.20 -1.37 -16.62
N ASN A 90 -1.27 -2.30 -16.48
CA ASN A 90 -1.28 -3.58 -17.21
C ASN A 90 -2.30 -4.55 -16.57
N ILE A 91 -3.57 -4.18 -16.66
CA ILE A 91 -4.72 -4.93 -16.14
C ILE A 91 -5.28 -5.90 -17.19
N GLY A 92 -5.95 -6.96 -16.74
CA GLY A 92 -6.51 -7.99 -17.60
C GLY A 92 -6.26 -9.41 -17.11
N LEU A 93 -6.51 -10.35 -18.01
CA LEU A 93 -6.19 -11.77 -17.85
C LEU A 93 -4.83 -12.06 -18.52
N PHE A 94 -3.94 -12.71 -17.77
CA PHE A 94 -2.60 -13.06 -18.22
C PHE A 94 -2.36 -14.56 -18.02
N LYS A 95 -1.81 -15.24 -19.02
CA LYS A 95 -1.20 -16.57 -18.87
C LYS A 95 0.16 -16.43 -18.20
N VAL A 96 0.34 -17.03 -17.03
CA VAL A 96 1.60 -17.01 -16.29
C VAL A 96 2.52 -18.14 -16.76
N THR A 97 1.99 -19.36 -16.74
CA THR A 97 2.60 -20.58 -17.24
C THR A 97 1.48 -21.56 -17.63
N ASP A 98 1.79 -22.77 -18.06
CA ASP A 98 0.79 -23.74 -18.49
C ASP A 98 -0.16 -24.14 -17.35
N GLY A 99 -1.45 -23.95 -17.61
CA GLY A 99 -2.51 -24.17 -16.62
C GLY A 99 -2.48 -23.17 -15.45
N VAL A 100 -1.85 -22.00 -15.59
CA VAL A 100 -1.87 -20.94 -14.57
C VAL A 100 -2.11 -19.57 -15.20
N TRP A 101 -3.08 -18.85 -14.68
CA TRP A 101 -3.43 -17.51 -15.10
C TRP A 101 -3.54 -16.56 -13.91
N GLN A 102 -3.41 -15.26 -14.18
CA GLN A 102 -3.74 -14.22 -13.21
C GLN A 102 -4.69 -13.20 -13.81
N LEU A 103 -5.74 -12.87 -13.06
CA LEU A 103 -6.51 -11.65 -13.28
C LEU A 103 -5.90 -10.53 -12.45
N ARG A 104 -5.66 -9.39 -13.08
CA ARG A 104 -5.04 -8.23 -12.45
C ARG A 104 -5.84 -6.97 -12.73
N GLY A 105 -5.95 -6.09 -11.74
CA GLY A 105 -6.65 -4.81 -11.86
C GLY A 105 -8.17 -4.90 -11.96
N PHE A 106 -8.73 -6.02 -11.48
CA PHE A 106 -10.17 -6.13 -11.15
C PHE A 106 -10.49 -5.56 -9.77
N ASP A 107 -9.46 -5.42 -8.94
CA ASP A 107 -9.47 -4.78 -7.62
C ASP A 107 -8.01 -4.40 -7.28
N LEU A 108 -7.69 -4.18 -6.00
CA LEU A 108 -6.34 -3.98 -5.49
C LEU A 108 -5.47 -5.23 -5.64
N ALA A 109 -6.02 -6.38 -5.28
CA ALA A 109 -5.37 -7.68 -5.36
C ALA A 109 -5.58 -8.37 -6.72
N ASN A 110 -4.80 -9.41 -6.96
CA ASN A 110 -4.93 -10.32 -8.08
C ASN A 110 -5.77 -11.55 -7.68
N ILE A 111 -6.34 -12.23 -8.68
CA ILE A 111 -6.76 -13.63 -8.54
C ILE A 111 -5.78 -14.48 -9.32
N THR A 112 -5.19 -15.50 -8.70
CA THR A 112 -4.46 -16.54 -9.42
C THR A 112 -5.37 -17.74 -9.66
N VAL A 113 -5.44 -18.22 -10.90
CA VAL A 113 -6.26 -19.35 -11.32
C VAL A 113 -5.35 -20.49 -11.74
N ILE A 114 -5.51 -21.65 -11.12
CA ILE A 114 -4.71 -22.84 -11.40
C ILE A 114 -5.62 -23.93 -11.93
N GLU A 115 -5.25 -24.51 -13.08
CA GLU A 115 -5.94 -25.66 -13.65
C GLU A 115 -5.64 -26.93 -12.84
N GLY A 116 -6.67 -27.44 -12.16
CA GLY A 116 -6.67 -28.76 -11.54
C GLY A 116 -7.25 -29.83 -12.47
N LYS A 117 -7.36 -31.05 -11.95
CA LYS A 117 -7.86 -32.22 -12.67
C LYS A 117 -9.35 -32.12 -13.01
N THR A 118 -10.16 -31.55 -12.10
CA THR A 118 -11.62 -31.49 -12.26
C THR A 118 -12.16 -30.07 -12.38
N GLY A 119 -11.40 -29.06 -11.98
CA GLY A 119 -11.83 -27.65 -12.03
C GLY A 119 -10.69 -26.66 -11.90
N TRP A 120 -11.04 -25.44 -11.53
CA TRP A 120 -10.08 -24.39 -11.18
C TRP A 120 -9.88 -24.31 -9.68
N ILE A 121 -8.62 -24.21 -9.28
CA ILE A 121 -8.20 -23.82 -7.95
C ILE A 121 -7.99 -22.31 -7.99
N ILE A 122 -8.71 -21.57 -7.14
CA ILE A 122 -8.66 -20.11 -7.07
C ILE A 122 -7.78 -19.72 -5.90
N VAL A 123 -6.84 -18.80 -6.12
CA VAL A 123 -6.00 -18.24 -5.06
C VAL A 123 -6.33 -16.75 -4.92
N ASP A 124 -6.86 -16.43 -3.74
CA ASP A 124 -7.49 -15.17 -3.36
C ASP A 124 -8.66 -14.74 -4.25
N THR A 125 -9.47 -13.81 -3.73
CA THR A 125 -10.83 -13.57 -4.23
C THR A 125 -11.22 -12.10 -4.28
N LEU A 126 -10.27 -11.17 -4.35
CA LEU A 126 -10.50 -9.71 -4.39
C LEU A 126 -11.21 -9.15 -3.14
N ALA A 127 -11.45 -7.83 -3.12
CA ALA A 127 -11.98 -7.13 -1.95
C ALA A 127 -13.50 -7.16 -1.84
N SER A 128 -14.21 -7.35 -2.96
CA SER A 128 -15.68 -7.36 -2.96
C SER A 128 -16.27 -8.49 -3.78
N LYS A 129 -17.44 -8.95 -3.38
CA LYS A 129 -18.22 -9.96 -4.09
C LYS A 129 -18.48 -9.57 -5.54
N GLU A 130 -18.81 -8.32 -5.79
CA GLU A 130 -19.19 -7.83 -7.12
C GLU A 130 -18.00 -7.82 -8.09
N THR A 131 -16.81 -7.42 -7.64
CA THR A 131 -15.60 -7.50 -8.48
C THR A 131 -15.17 -8.95 -8.70
N ALA A 132 -15.32 -9.82 -7.70
CA ALA A 132 -15.06 -11.24 -7.83
C ALA A 132 -16.02 -11.95 -8.80
N GLU A 133 -17.31 -11.62 -8.78
CA GLU A 133 -18.30 -12.10 -9.76
C GLU A 133 -17.97 -11.62 -11.17
N ALA A 134 -17.61 -10.35 -11.33
CA ALA A 134 -17.16 -9.79 -12.61
C ALA A 134 -15.90 -10.49 -13.13
N ALA A 135 -14.93 -10.75 -12.24
CA ALA A 135 -13.71 -11.49 -12.52
C ALA A 135 -14.00 -12.94 -12.97
N LEU A 136 -14.83 -13.68 -12.22
CA LEU A 136 -15.21 -15.05 -12.56
C LEU A 136 -15.95 -15.12 -13.91
N LYS A 137 -16.87 -14.19 -14.16
CA LYS A 137 -17.57 -14.06 -15.44
C LYS A 137 -16.59 -13.80 -16.59
N PHE A 138 -15.65 -12.88 -16.39
CA PHE A 138 -14.62 -12.56 -17.37
C PHE A 138 -13.74 -13.78 -17.67
N LEU A 139 -13.26 -14.49 -16.64
CA LEU A 139 -12.51 -15.74 -16.79
C LEU A 139 -13.27 -16.76 -17.63
N ARG A 140 -14.55 -17.00 -17.31
CA ARG A 140 -15.38 -17.99 -18.03
C ARG A 140 -15.61 -17.61 -19.48
N THR A 141 -15.65 -16.32 -19.80
CA THR A 141 -15.76 -15.84 -21.18
C THR A 141 -14.47 -16.06 -21.97
N GLN A 142 -13.31 -15.94 -21.32
CA GLN A 142 -12.01 -16.08 -22.01
C GLN A 142 -11.50 -17.53 -22.07
N LEU A 143 -11.71 -18.32 -21.01
CA LEU A 143 -11.12 -19.65 -20.83
C LEU A 143 -12.16 -20.79 -20.88
N GLY A 144 -13.44 -20.46 -21.07
CA GLY A 144 -14.55 -21.40 -20.99
C GLY A 144 -15.01 -21.68 -19.56
N HIS A 145 -16.11 -22.41 -19.43
CA HIS A 145 -16.68 -22.71 -18.12
C HIS A 145 -15.99 -23.92 -17.47
N LYS A 146 -15.39 -23.72 -16.29
CA LYS A 146 -15.00 -24.79 -15.37
C LYS A 146 -15.60 -24.55 -13.99
N LYS A 147 -15.81 -25.65 -13.26
CA LYS A 147 -16.20 -25.59 -11.86
C LYS A 147 -15.04 -25.10 -11.00
N ILE A 148 -15.33 -24.50 -9.86
CA ILE A 148 -14.35 -24.19 -8.84
C ILE A 148 -14.13 -25.46 -8.00
N SER A 149 -12.90 -25.96 -7.96
CA SER A 149 -12.55 -27.20 -7.24
C SER A 149 -11.92 -26.97 -5.88
N ALA A 150 -11.30 -25.81 -5.65
CA ALA A 150 -10.80 -25.37 -4.35
C ALA A 150 -10.52 -23.86 -4.33
N ILE A 151 -10.43 -23.29 -3.14
CA ILE A 151 -10.03 -21.90 -2.89
C ILE A 151 -8.86 -21.91 -1.90
N VAL A 152 -7.80 -21.15 -2.19
CA VAL A 152 -6.69 -20.85 -1.29
C VAL A 152 -6.77 -19.38 -0.93
N LEU A 153 -6.86 -19.06 0.35
CA LEU A 153 -6.78 -17.70 0.88
C LEU A 153 -5.39 -17.53 1.48
N THR A 154 -4.55 -16.71 0.85
CA THR A 154 -3.14 -16.58 1.22
C THR A 154 -2.97 -15.95 2.59
N HIS A 155 -3.79 -14.96 2.94
CA HIS A 155 -3.72 -14.29 4.23
C HIS A 155 -4.98 -13.51 4.60
N ASN A 156 -5.00 -12.95 5.82
CA ASN A 156 -6.17 -12.39 6.48
C ASN A 156 -6.52 -10.93 6.15
N HIS A 157 -6.10 -10.37 5.01
CA HIS A 157 -6.55 -9.06 4.54
C HIS A 157 -7.73 -9.17 3.57
N TYR A 158 -8.69 -8.24 3.67
CA TYR A 158 -9.98 -8.40 3.02
C TYR A 158 -9.92 -8.28 1.50
N ASP A 159 -8.89 -7.69 0.92
CA ASP A 159 -8.65 -7.73 -0.52
C ASP A 159 -8.27 -9.11 -1.06
N HIS A 160 -8.01 -10.08 -0.18
CA HIS A 160 -7.68 -11.45 -0.55
C HIS A 160 -8.84 -12.42 -0.32
N PHE A 161 -9.79 -12.11 0.57
CA PHE A 161 -10.92 -12.98 0.88
C PHE A 161 -12.29 -12.33 0.67
N GLY A 162 -12.35 -11.01 0.47
CA GLY A 162 -13.58 -10.22 0.52
C GLY A 162 -14.62 -10.60 -0.53
N GLY A 163 -14.19 -11.09 -1.69
CA GLY A 163 -15.09 -11.62 -2.72
C GLY A 163 -15.31 -13.12 -2.70
N VAL A 164 -14.94 -13.84 -1.64
CA VAL A 164 -14.91 -15.32 -1.62
C VAL A 164 -16.25 -15.98 -1.94
N GLU A 165 -17.38 -15.38 -1.52
CA GLU A 165 -18.70 -15.93 -1.83
C GLU A 165 -19.01 -16.01 -3.32
N ALA A 166 -18.37 -15.20 -4.16
CA ALA A 166 -18.56 -15.24 -5.61
C ALA A 166 -18.13 -16.58 -6.24
N PHE A 167 -17.26 -17.32 -5.55
CA PHE A 167 -16.70 -18.59 -6.04
C PHE A 167 -17.36 -19.83 -5.41
N LEU A 168 -18.30 -19.66 -4.46
CA LEU A 168 -18.93 -20.75 -3.72
C LEU A 168 -20.19 -21.26 -4.41
N GLU A 169 -20.02 -21.87 -5.58
CA GLU A 169 -21.11 -22.52 -6.32
C GLU A 169 -21.57 -23.86 -5.69
N ASP A 170 -20.75 -24.46 -4.82
CA ASP A 170 -21.07 -25.63 -3.99
C ASP A 170 -20.55 -25.40 -2.55
N LYS A 171 -21.28 -25.90 -1.55
CA LYS A 171 -20.92 -25.83 -0.14
C LYS A 171 -19.71 -26.71 0.22
N ASN A 172 -19.35 -27.66 -0.62
CA ASN A 172 -18.27 -28.63 -0.36
C ASN A 172 -16.92 -28.22 -0.96
N ILE A 173 -16.80 -27.01 -1.54
CA ILE A 173 -15.53 -26.52 -2.08
C ILE A 173 -14.52 -26.39 -0.93
N PRO A 174 -13.36 -27.07 -0.97
CA PRO A 174 -12.32 -26.90 0.03
C PRO A 174 -11.79 -25.47 0.03
N ILE A 175 -11.79 -24.86 1.21
CA ILE A 175 -11.21 -23.53 1.46
C ILE A 175 -9.99 -23.72 2.35
N ILE A 176 -8.81 -23.44 1.79
CA ILE A 176 -7.50 -23.60 2.43
C ILE A 176 -7.02 -22.22 2.87
N ALA A 177 -6.58 -22.11 4.12
CA ALA A 177 -6.04 -20.86 4.67
C ALA A 177 -4.95 -21.13 5.71
N PRO A 178 -4.09 -20.15 6.04
CA PRO A 178 -3.13 -20.28 7.14
C PRO A 178 -3.83 -20.37 8.50
N SER A 179 -3.20 -21.06 9.46
CA SER A 179 -3.68 -21.13 10.84
C SER A 179 -3.80 -19.73 11.45
N GLY A 180 -4.91 -19.46 12.16
CA GLY A 180 -5.18 -18.14 12.76
C GLY A 180 -5.91 -17.15 11.85
N PHE A 181 -6.27 -17.55 10.62
CA PHE A 181 -6.93 -16.70 9.63
C PHE A 181 -8.17 -15.97 10.17
N MET A 182 -9.13 -16.70 10.77
CA MET A 182 -10.40 -16.11 11.24
C MET A 182 -10.20 -15.15 12.40
N ASP A 183 -9.32 -15.50 13.34
CA ASP A 183 -9.00 -14.62 14.47
C ASP A 183 -8.33 -13.33 13.99
N ALA A 184 -7.40 -13.42 13.05
CA ALA A 184 -6.71 -12.25 12.50
C ALA A 184 -7.66 -11.38 11.66
N ALA A 185 -8.46 -11.98 10.77
CA ALA A 185 -9.40 -11.28 9.90
C ALA A 185 -10.49 -10.53 10.69
N THR A 186 -10.93 -11.07 11.83
CA THR A 186 -11.94 -10.42 12.67
C THR A 186 -11.33 -9.46 13.69
N SER A 187 -10.23 -9.81 14.36
CA SER A 187 -9.65 -8.95 15.41
C SER A 187 -9.08 -7.63 14.89
N GLU A 188 -8.40 -7.66 13.75
CA GLU A 188 -7.80 -6.47 13.15
C GLU A 188 -8.85 -5.46 12.70
N ASN A 189 -9.96 -5.94 12.13
CA ASN A 189 -10.96 -5.09 11.50
C ASN A 189 -12.06 -4.59 12.45
N ILE A 190 -12.15 -5.13 13.68
CA ILE A 190 -13.30 -4.88 14.56
C ILE A 190 -12.93 -4.02 15.75
N MET A 191 -11.92 -4.41 16.54
CA MET A 191 -11.60 -3.71 17.80
C MET A 191 -11.21 -2.24 17.58
N ALA A 192 -10.40 -1.98 16.55
CA ALA A 192 -10.03 -0.63 16.12
C ALA A 192 -10.68 -0.24 14.78
N GLY A 193 -11.69 -0.99 14.34
CA GLY A 193 -12.34 -0.85 13.03
C GLY A 193 -12.78 0.58 12.68
N PRO A 194 -13.52 1.29 13.55
CA PRO A 194 -13.98 2.65 13.24
C PRO A 194 -12.85 3.66 12.97
N ILE A 195 -11.74 3.60 13.72
CA ILE A 195 -10.61 4.52 13.52
C ILE A 195 -9.74 4.07 12.34
N MET A 196 -9.55 2.76 12.17
CA MET A 196 -8.82 2.19 11.04
C MET A 196 -9.52 2.51 9.73
N GLY A 197 -10.84 2.36 9.65
CA GLY A 197 -11.64 2.71 8.46
C GLY A 197 -11.52 4.18 8.07
N LYS A 198 -11.57 5.11 9.04
CA LYS A 198 -11.37 6.55 8.77
C LYS A 198 -9.97 6.84 8.21
N ARG A 199 -8.93 6.22 8.76
CA ARG A 199 -7.54 6.40 8.27
C ARG A 199 -7.31 5.68 6.94
N ALA A 200 -7.92 4.52 6.73
CA ALA A 200 -7.89 3.78 5.47
C ALA A 200 -8.52 4.59 4.34
N ALA A 201 -9.61 5.32 4.61
CA ALA A 201 -10.23 6.21 3.63
C ALA A 201 -9.25 7.27 3.08
N TYR A 202 -8.34 7.77 3.91
CA TYR A 202 -7.26 8.66 3.48
C TYR A 202 -6.13 7.90 2.80
N MET A 203 -5.68 6.77 3.36
CA MET A 203 -4.58 5.97 2.81
C MET A 203 -4.85 5.52 1.37
N PHE A 204 -6.08 5.08 1.10
CA PHE A 204 -6.53 4.58 -0.21
C PHE A 204 -7.25 5.66 -1.04
N GLY A 205 -7.33 6.90 -0.56
CA GLY A 205 -7.95 8.00 -1.31
C GLY A 205 -9.43 7.77 -1.63
N MET A 206 -10.19 7.15 -0.73
CA MET A 206 -11.59 6.77 -0.98
C MET A 206 -12.53 7.97 -1.20
N ASN A 207 -12.12 9.17 -0.77
CA ASN A 207 -12.82 10.45 -1.01
C ASN A 207 -12.28 11.25 -2.20
N LEU A 208 -11.27 10.74 -2.90
CA LEU A 208 -10.60 11.42 -4.01
C LEU A 208 -11.21 10.98 -5.35
N ASP A 209 -11.19 11.88 -6.33
CA ASP A 209 -11.53 11.56 -7.72
C ASP A 209 -10.29 11.01 -8.43
N VAL A 210 -10.48 10.13 -9.41
CA VAL A 210 -9.38 9.62 -10.22
C VAL A 210 -9.03 10.66 -11.28
N ASN A 211 -7.87 11.30 -11.12
CA ASN A 211 -7.28 12.25 -12.06
C ASN A 211 -5.84 12.59 -11.66
N GLU A 212 -5.14 13.34 -12.51
CA GLU A 212 -3.73 13.70 -12.33
C GLU A 212 -3.38 14.50 -11.06
N LYS A 213 -4.37 15.13 -10.41
CA LYS A 213 -4.20 15.97 -9.22
C LYS A 213 -4.70 15.30 -7.95
N GLN A 214 -5.36 14.16 -8.05
CA GLN A 214 -5.95 13.46 -6.92
C GLN A 214 -5.47 12.00 -6.89
N LEU A 215 -6.38 11.03 -7.00
CA LEU A 215 -6.06 9.61 -6.92
C LEU A 215 -5.43 9.12 -8.24
N VAL A 216 -4.24 8.53 -8.15
CA VAL A 216 -3.48 8.08 -9.33
C VAL A 216 -3.14 6.59 -9.32
N ASP A 217 -3.11 5.98 -8.13
CA ASP A 217 -2.78 4.57 -7.90
C ASP A 217 -3.04 4.20 -6.42
N SER A 218 -2.68 2.98 -5.99
CA SER A 218 -2.59 2.53 -4.59
C SER A 218 -1.25 1.85 -4.25
N GLY A 219 -0.26 1.89 -5.14
CA GLY A 219 1.08 1.34 -4.96
C GLY A 219 1.14 -0.16 -5.28
N LEU A 220 0.30 -0.95 -4.60
CA LEU A 220 0.12 -2.40 -4.83
C LEU A 220 -0.72 -2.73 -6.07
N GLY A 221 -1.59 -1.80 -6.46
CA GLY A 221 -2.52 -1.90 -7.57
C GLY A 221 -3.23 -0.57 -7.77
N LYS A 222 -4.31 -0.54 -8.55
CA LYS A 222 -4.99 0.72 -8.90
C LYS A 222 -5.71 1.36 -7.71
N GLY A 223 -6.43 0.57 -6.94
CA GLY A 223 -7.33 1.03 -5.89
C GLY A 223 -8.12 -0.13 -5.30
N LEU A 224 -8.87 0.16 -4.24
CA LEU A 224 -9.84 -0.77 -3.69
C LEU A 224 -11.21 -0.58 -4.34
N SER A 225 -11.93 -1.68 -4.54
CA SER A 225 -13.33 -1.64 -4.96
C SER A 225 -14.27 -1.19 -3.84
N PHE A 226 -15.43 -0.68 -4.23
CA PHE A 226 -16.49 -0.22 -3.34
C PHE A 226 -17.67 -1.19 -3.40
N GLY A 227 -17.67 -2.23 -2.57
CA GLY A 227 -18.67 -3.29 -2.67
C GLY A 227 -18.95 -4.00 -1.36
N THR A 228 -19.47 -5.21 -1.49
CA THR A 228 -19.85 -6.07 -0.37
C THR A 228 -18.68 -6.98 -0.02
N VAL A 229 -18.15 -6.84 1.19
CA VAL A 229 -17.08 -7.69 1.71
C VAL A 229 -17.68 -8.88 2.43
N THR A 230 -17.29 -10.06 1.99
CA THR A 230 -17.72 -11.36 2.48
C THR A 230 -16.58 -12.08 3.16
N ILE A 231 -16.88 -13.12 3.93
CA ILE A 231 -15.89 -13.94 4.63
C ILE A 231 -16.49 -15.32 4.87
N VAL A 232 -15.66 -16.35 4.80
CA VAL A 232 -16.07 -17.74 5.07
C VAL A 232 -15.05 -18.46 5.93
N GLN A 233 -15.52 -19.44 6.70
CA GLN A 233 -14.67 -20.27 7.53
C GLN A 233 -13.82 -21.20 6.63
N PRO A 234 -12.48 -21.19 6.76
CA PRO A 234 -11.65 -22.17 6.07
C PRO A 234 -11.95 -23.59 6.54
N THR A 235 -12.00 -24.53 5.60
CA THR A 235 -12.25 -25.96 5.87
C THR A 235 -10.95 -26.74 6.08
N ILE A 236 -9.83 -26.22 5.59
CA ILE A 236 -8.49 -26.79 5.74
C ILE A 236 -7.57 -25.68 6.23
N LEU A 237 -6.87 -25.94 7.33
CA LEU A 237 -5.84 -25.03 7.85
C LEU A 237 -4.45 -25.60 7.56
N ILE A 238 -3.57 -24.73 7.10
CA ILE A 238 -2.13 -25.00 7.07
C ILE A 238 -1.59 -24.54 8.42
N ASP A 239 -1.11 -25.47 9.24
CA ASP A 239 -0.67 -25.19 10.62
C ASP A 239 0.78 -25.56 10.90
N GLN A 240 1.45 -26.25 9.97
CA GLN A 240 2.87 -26.55 10.04
C GLN A 240 3.71 -25.45 9.36
N PRO A 241 4.99 -25.27 9.74
CA PRO A 241 5.90 -24.37 9.02
C PRO A 241 5.98 -24.68 7.51
N SER A 242 5.92 -25.97 7.14
CA SER A 242 5.73 -26.42 5.77
C SER A 242 4.78 -27.62 5.74
N GLN A 243 3.88 -27.67 4.76
CA GLN A 243 2.87 -28.70 4.65
C GLN A 243 2.59 -29.03 3.18
N LYS A 244 2.72 -30.31 2.82
CA LYS A 244 2.33 -30.80 1.50
C LYS A 244 0.84 -31.11 1.46
N LEU A 245 0.17 -30.76 0.38
CA LEU A 245 -1.23 -31.12 0.16
C LEU A 245 -1.53 -31.26 -1.33
N ASN A 246 -2.16 -32.38 -1.71
CA ASN A 246 -2.70 -32.53 -3.06
C ASN A 246 -4.08 -31.87 -3.13
N VAL A 247 -4.24 -30.91 -4.04
CA VAL A 247 -5.48 -30.17 -4.26
C VAL A 247 -5.89 -30.38 -5.71
N ASP A 248 -6.99 -31.11 -5.93
CA ASP A 248 -7.52 -31.44 -7.26
C ASP A 248 -6.45 -31.98 -8.23
N GLY A 249 -5.55 -32.86 -7.76
CA GLY A 249 -4.48 -33.44 -8.57
C GLY A 249 -3.22 -32.59 -8.74
N ILE A 250 -3.13 -31.44 -8.06
CA ILE A 250 -1.95 -30.58 -8.03
C ILE A 250 -1.29 -30.69 -6.65
N ASP A 251 -0.01 -31.04 -6.61
CA ASP A 251 0.77 -31.08 -5.37
C ASP A 251 1.25 -29.68 -4.99
N PHE A 252 0.72 -29.16 -3.89
CA PHE A 252 1.17 -27.91 -3.27
C PHE A 252 2.13 -28.22 -2.14
N ASP A 253 3.22 -27.46 -2.09
CA ASP A 253 4.03 -27.30 -0.88
C ASP A 253 3.72 -25.92 -0.29
N PHE A 254 2.94 -25.89 0.79
CA PHE A 254 2.63 -24.66 1.53
C PHE A 254 3.72 -24.35 2.55
N PHE A 255 3.95 -23.06 2.79
CA PHE A 255 4.87 -22.55 3.82
C PHE A 255 4.15 -21.48 4.63
N ASN A 256 4.03 -21.69 5.95
CA ASN A 256 3.43 -20.69 6.83
C ASN A 256 4.45 -19.60 7.16
N VAL A 257 4.04 -18.34 6.99
CA VAL A 257 4.87 -17.16 7.23
C VAL A 257 4.15 -16.14 8.14
N PRO A 258 3.67 -16.54 9.34
CA PRO A 258 2.90 -15.64 10.18
C PRO A 258 3.71 -14.43 10.67
N ALA A 259 3.03 -13.30 10.81
CA ALA A 259 3.55 -12.02 11.29
C ALA A 259 4.57 -11.33 10.36
N SER A 260 4.63 -11.70 9.08
CA SER A 260 5.26 -10.91 8.01
C SER A 260 4.37 -9.75 7.59
N GLU A 261 3.70 -9.86 6.45
CA GLU A 261 2.77 -8.86 5.94
C GLU A 261 1.50 -8.89 6.79
N ALA A 262 0.95 -10.08 7.01
CA ALA A 262 -0.24 -10.26 7.85
C ALA A 262 0.07 -11.09 9.11
N PRO A 263 -0.77 -11.00 10.16
CA PRO A 263 -0.67 -11.89 11.31
C PRO A 263 -0.75 -13.37 10.93
N SER A 264 -1.57 -13.71 9.93
CA SER A 264 -1.79 -15.06 9.42
C SER A 264 -1.61 -15.06 7.91
N GLU A 265 -0.48 -15.59 7.43
CA GLU A 265 -0.09 -15.58 6.02
C GLU A 265 0.64 -16.88 5.64
N LEU A 266 0.44 -17.35 4.41
CA LEU A 266 1.19 -18.45 3.82
C LEU A 266 1.72 -18.08 2.42
N THR A 267 2.78 -18.75 2.01
CA THR A 267 3.23 -18.86 0.62
C THR A 267 3.08 -20.31 0.15
N PHE A 268 3.27 -20.56 -1.14
CA PHE A 268 3.29 -21.94 -1.64
C PHE A 268 4.13 -22.10 -2.89
N SER A 269 4.45 -23.34 -3.21
CA SER A 269 5.05 -23.71 -4.49
C SER A 269 4.32 -24.88 -5.14
N ILE A 270 4.47 -24.99 -6.46
CA ILE A 270 3.98 -26.12 -7.26
C ILE A 270 5.13 -26.54 -8.17
N GLU A 271 5.86 -27.58 -7.76
CA GLU A 271 7.09 -28.04 -8.41
C GLU A 271 6.84 -28.46 -9.88
N SER A 272 5.73 -29.17 -10.14
CA SER A 272 5.35 -29.59 -11.50
C SER A 272 5.09 -28.43 -12.46
N LYS A 273 4.86 -27.23 -11.93
CA LYS A 273 4.68 -25.99 -12.69
C LYS A 273 5.88 -25.04 -12.59
N LYS A 274 6.92 -25.43 -11.85
CA LYS A 274 8.09 -24.60 -11.47
C LYS A 274 7.68 -23.22 -10.97
N LEU A 275 6.61 -23.17 -10.18
CA LEU A 275 5.97 -21.94 -9.72
C LEU A 275 6.16 -21.75 -8.21
N TYR A 276 6.46 -20.54 -7.80
CA TYR A 276 6.39 -20.09 -6.41
C TYR A 276 5.40 -18.92 -6.29
N CYS A 277 4.50 -18.96 -5.32
CA CYS A 277 3.63 -17.84 -4.98
C CYS A 277 4.16 -17.18 -3.71
N GLY A 278 4.60 -15.93 -3.83
CA GLY A 278 5.14 -15.13 -2.74
C GLY A 278 4.08 -14.42 -1.89
N SER A 279 2.79 -14.72 -2.05
CA SER A 279 1.68 -14.02 -1.37
C SER A 279 1.86 -12.49 -1.49
N GLU A 280 1.99 -11.81 -0.37
CA GLU A 280 2.27 -10.39 -0.25
C GLU A 280 3.59 -10.11 0.51
N ILE A 281 4.32 -11.16 0.91
CA ILE A 281 5.67 -11.01 1.48
C ILE A 281 6.70 -10.50 0.46
N ILE A 282 6.43 -10.67 -0.83
CA ILE A 282 7.28 -10.21 -1.94
C ILE A 282 6.37 -9.61 -3.01
N THR A 283 6.57 -8.34 -3.36
CA THR A 283 5.76 -7.61 -4.36
C THR A 283 6.67 -6.66 -5.15
N HIS A 284 6.14 -5.81 -6.05
CA HIS A 284 6.96 -4.80 -6.76
C HIS A 284 6.92 -3.44 -6.05
N THR A 285 7.03 -3.47 -4.72
CA THR A 285 7.20 -2.27 -3.88
C THR A 285 7.83 -2.69 -2.54
N MET A 286 8.52 -1.74 -1.88
CA MET A 286 8.71 -1.85 -0.44
C MET A 286 7.33 -1.80 0.24
N HIS A 287 7.03 -2.82 1.04
CA HIS A 287 5.77 -2.92 1.75
C HIS A 287 5.80 -2.15 3.08
N ASN A 288 4.64 -2.00 3.71
CA ASN A 288 4.51 -1.41 5.03
C ASN A 288 5.08 -2.38 6.08
N LEU A 289 6.04 -1.94 6.90
CA LEU A 289 6.34 -2.56 8.20
C LEU A 289 5.43 -2.00 9.30
N TYR A 290 4.79 -0.87 9.00
CA TYR A 290 3.69 -0.29 9.75
C TYR A 290 2.73 0.42 8.79
N THR A 291 1.48 -0.02 8.70
CA THR A 291 0.52 0.64 7.79
C THR A 291 -0.04 1.92 8.39
N LEU A 292 -0.14 2.98 7.57
CA LEU A 292 -0.65 4.29 8.00
C LEU A 292 -2.15 4.30 8.31
N ARG A 293 -2.92 3.28 7.89
CA ARG A 293 -4.30 3.08 8.40
C ARG A 293 -4.33 2.76 9.90
N GLY A 294 -3.20 2.32 10.45
CA GLY A 294 -3.01 1.93 11.83
C GLY A 294 -3.20 0.43 12.00
N ALA A 295 -2.13 -0.26 12.41
CA ALA A 295 -2.14 -1.66 12.81
C ALA A 295 -1.03 -1.88 13.84
N LYS A 296 -0.86 -3.12 14.31
CA LYS A 296 0.37 -3.52 15.01
C LYS A 296 1.55 -3.38 14.04
N ALA A 297 2.70 -2.95 14.53
CA ALA A 297 3.94 -2.98 13.75
C ALA A 297 4.31 -4.44 13.46
N ARG A 298 4.82 -4.70 12.25
CA ARG A 298 5.16 -6.03 11.76
C ARG A 298 6.55 -6.44 12.21
N ASP A 299 6.76 -7.73 12.38
CA ASP A 299 8.06 -8.28 12.78
C ASP A 299 8.99 -8.34 11.56
N THR A 300 9.85 -7.33 11.45
CA THR A 300 10.72 -7.18 10.29
C THR A 300 11.73 -8.31 10.17
N LEU A 301 12.23 -8.86 11.29
CA LEU A 301 13.20 -9.96 11.24
C LEU A 301 12.55 -11.29 10.86
N LYS A 302 11.32 -11.55 11.29
CA LYS A 302 10.58 -12.71 10.79
C LYS A 302 10.37 -12.61 9.28
N TRP A 303 9.97 -11.44 8.78
CA TRP A 303 9.82 -11.25 7.34
C TRP A 303 11.13 -11.48 6.59
N VAL A 304 12.25 -10.94 7.07
CA VAL A 304 13.59 -11.20 6.50
C VAL A 304 13.92 -12.70 6.51
N LYS A 305 13.62 -13.41 7.61
CA LYS A 305 13.83 -14.85 7.71
C LYS A 305 13.06 -15.60 6.62
N TYR A 306 11.76 -15.33 6.46
CA TYR A 306 10.92 -16.00 5.47
C TYR A 306 11.37 -15.70 4.03
N LEU A 307 11.86 -14.49 3.76
CA LEU A 307 12.46 -14.15 2.47
C LEU A 307 13.74 -14.96 2.20
N ASN A 308 14.55 -15.19 3.24
CA ASN A 308 15.72 -16.04 3.10
C ASN A 308 15.33 -17.50 2.82
N GLU A 309 14.35 -18.03 3.55
CA GLU A 309 13.83 -19.39 3.33
C GLU A 309 13.22 -19.55 1.93
N ALA A 310 12.47 -18.55 1.44
CA ALA A 310 11.92 -18.53 0.09
C ALA A 310 13.02 -18.51 -0.98
N LYS A 311 14.10 -17.76 -0.76
CA LYS A 311 15.25 -17.73 -1.67
C LYS A 311 15.98 -19.08 -1.70
N ASP A 312 16.28 -19.64 -0.53
CA ASP A 312 16.94 -20.94 -0.41
C ASP A 312 16.10 -22.04 -1.08
N TYR A 313 14.77 -21.95 -0.96
CA TYR A 313 13.85 -22.83 -1.68
C TYR A 313 13.94 -22.63 -3.20
N ASN A 314 13.82 -21.40 -3.69
CA ASN A 314 13.91 -21.06 -5.12
C ASN A 314 15.19 -21.61 -5.76
N ASP A 315 16.34 -21.40 -5.11
CA ASP A 315 17.65 -21.79 -5.63
C ASP A 315 17.80 -23.31 -5.71
N ARG A 316 17.13 -24.05 -4.82
CA ARG A 316 17.19 -25.50 -4.75
C ARG A 316 16.13 -26.19 -5.61
N ALA A 317 14.94 -25.60 -5.73
CA ALA A 317 13.80 -26.16 -6.46
C ALA A 317 13.80 -25.82 -7.96
N GLY A 318 14.64 -24.88 -8.41
CA GLY A 318 14.69 -24.47 -9.81
C GLY A 318 13.39 -23.82 -10.29
N THR A 319 12.77 -22.99 -9.43
CA THR A 319 11.58 -22.21 -9.78
C THR A 319 11.86 -21.33 -11.01
N GLU A 320 10.92 -21.29 -11.95
CA GLU A 320 11.04 -20.50 -13.20
C GLU A 320 10.07 -19.31 -13.24
N VAL A 321 9.05 -19.32 -12.39
CA VAL A 321 8.11 -18.20 -12.26
C VAL A 321 7.72 -17.96 -10.81
N LEU A 322 7.85 -16.70 -10.37
CA LEU A 322 7.31 -16.22 -9.11
C LEU A 322 6.09 -15.36 -9.39
N VAL A 323 4.97 -15.69 -8.76
CA VAL A 323 3.76 -14.85 -8.74
C VAL A 323 3.57 -14.25 -7.36
N SER A 324 2.92 -13.10 -7.31
CA SER A 324 2.45 -12.47 -6.08
C SER A 324 0.97 -12.14 -6.22
N GLN A 325 0.33 -11.90 -5.09
CA GLN A 325 -1.10 -11.59 -5.05
C GLN A 325 -1.40 -10.10 -5.31
N HIS A 326 -0.35 -9.34 -5.64
CA HIS A 326 -0.39 -8.02 -6.27
C HIS A 326 0.64 -7.96 -7.42
N HIS A 327 0.58 -6.90 -8.24
CA HIS A 327 1.53 -6.63 -9.34
C HIS A 327 1.66 -7.78 -10.36
N TRP A 328 2.81 -7.89 -11.02
CA TRP A 328 3.12 -8.83 -12.09
C TRP A 328 4.15 -9.90 -11.69
N PRO A 329 4.22 -11.05 -12.38
CA PRO A 329 5.19 -12.11 -12.07
C PRO A 329 6.65 -11.73 -12.39
N VAL A 330 7.58 -12.52 -11.85
CA VAL A 330 9.01 -12.52 -12.20
C VAL A 330 9.36 -13.88 -12.82
N TRP A 331 10.12 -13.88 -13.92
CA TRP A 331 10.50 -15.10 -14.63
C TRP A 331 12.01 -15.33 -14.64
N GLY A 332 12.39 -16.60 -14.60
CA GLY A 332 13.78 -17.08 -14.59
C GLY A 332 14.33 -17.21 -13.17
N ASN A 333 14.87 -18.38 -12.85
CA ASN A 333 15.32 -18.73 -11.50
C ASN A 333 16.28 -17.70 -10.88
N GLN A 334 17.26 -17.23 -11.64
CA GLN A 334 18.22 -16.22 -11.18
C GLN A 334 17.53 -14.87 -10.89
N ASN A 335 16.66 -14.40 -11.79
CA ASN A 335 15.94 -13.14 -11.58
C ASN A 335 15.05 -13.20 -10.33
N ILE A 336 14.44 -14.36 -10.08
CA ILE A 336 13.63 -14.59 -8.87
C ILE A 336 14.52 -14.55 -7.62
N SER A 337 15.67 -15.22 -7.66
CA SER A 337 16.65 -15.23 -6.56
C SER A 337 17.12 -13.82 -6.21
N GLU A 338 17.44 -13.01 -7.22
CA GLU A 338 17.85 -11.61 -7.08
C GLU A 338 16.70 -10.75 -6.55
N PHE A 339 15.48 -10.92 -7.07
CA PHE A 339 14.30 -10.19 -6.63
C PHE A 339 13.94 -10.44 -5.16
N ILE A 340 14.03 -11.70 -4.69
CA ILE A 340 13.84 -12.04 -3.27
C ILE A 340 14.97 -11.45 -2.41
N ALA A 341 16.22 -11.53 -2.88
CA ALA A 341 17.36 -10.96 -2.17
C ALA A 341 17.23 -9.45 -1.97
N LEU A 342 16.76 -8.71 -2.98
CA LEU A 342 16.50 -7.26 -2.87
C LEU A 342 15.52 -6.92 -1.74
N HIS A 343 14.41 -7.66 -1.64
CA HIS A 343 13.42 -7.49 -0.59
C HIS A 343 13.98 -7.84 0.80
N ARG A 344 14.70 -8.97 0.89
CA ARG A 344 15.35 -9.39 2.13
C ARG A 344 16.31 -8.31 2.62
N ASP A 345 17.15 -7.82 1.72
CA ASP A 345 18.24 -6.90 2.06
C ASP A 345 17.72 -5.51 2.41
N VAL A 346 16.67 -5.02 1.74
CA VAL A 346 16.09 -3.72 2.09
C VAL A 346 15.43 -3.74 3.48
N TYR A 347 14.68 -4.80 3.81
CA TYR A 347 14.08 -4.92 5.14
C TYR A 347 15.14 -5.14 6.23
N LYS A 348 16.15 -5.98 5.97
CA LYS A 348 17.25 -6.19 6.91
C LYS A 348 18.06 -4.92 7.13
N PHE A 349 18.34 -4.16 6.07
CA PHE A 349 19.04 -2.89 6.16
C PHE A 349 18.27 -1.88 7.01
N LEU A 350 16.97 -1.67 6.72
CA LEU A 350 16.13 -0.74 7.48
C LEU A 350 16.06 -1.14 8.96
N HIS A 351 15.88 -2.44 9.23
CA HIS A 351 15.92 -2.97 10.59
C HIS A 351 17.24 -2.64 11.28
N ASP A 352 18.37 -3.12 10.73
CA ASP A 352 19.67 -3.02 11.41
C ASP A 352 20.14 -1.58 11.60
N GLN A 353 19.94 -0.71 10.60
CA GLN A 353 20.30 0.69 10.75
C GLN A 353 19.42 1.40 11.77
N THR A 354 18.12 1.06 11.84
CA THR A 354 17.23 1.60 12.87
C THR A 354 17.71 1.19 14.27
N LEU A 355 18.00 -0.10 14.51
CA LEU A 355 18.48 -0.54 15.81
C LEU A 355 19.86 0.01 16.16
N LYS A 356 20.77 0.10 15.18
CA LYS A 356 22.09 0.70 15.38
C LYS A 356 21.97 2.13 15.87
N MET A 357 21.16 2.96 15.21
CA MET A 357 20.98 4.36 15.58
C MET A 357 20.14 4.53 16.86
N MET A 358 19.15 3.65 17.09
CA MET A 358 18.42 3.61 18.37
C MET A 358 19.36 3.34 19.55
N ASN A 359 20.29 2.40 19.41
CA ASN A 359 21.32 2.12 20.41
C ASN A 359 22.36 3.26 20.57
N GLN A 360 22.35 4.24 19.67
CA GLN A 360 23.10 5.50 19.76
C GLN A 360 22.24 6.66 20.31
N SER A 361 21.07 6.33 20.87
CA SER A 361 20.11 7.28 21.45
C SER A 361 19.46 8.25 20.46
N TYR A 362 19.49 7.95 19.16
CA TYR A 362 18.67 8.69 18.20
C TYR A 362 17.19 8.32 18.34
N THR A 363 16.33 9.33 18.28
CA THR A 363 14.87 9.17 18.22
C THR A 363 14.42 8.72 16.83
N ALA A 364 13.20 8.16 16.73
CA ALA A 364 12.65 7.73 15.45
C ALA A 364 12.63 8.85 14.38
N ASP A 365 12.36 10.10 14.78
CA ASP A 365 12.34 11.26 13.89
C ASP A 365 13.73 11.66 13.39
N GLU A 366 14.78 11.44 14.17
CA GLU A 366 16.17 11.68 13.74
C GLU A 366 16.68 10.56 12.83
N ILE A 367 16.33 9.31 13.13
CA ILE A 367 16.75 8.14 12.35
C ILE A 367 16.21 8.22 10.91
N VAL A 368 14.94 8.62 10.73
CA VAL A 368 14.33 8.70 9.39
C VAL A 368 14.99 9.73 8.48
N GLU A 369 15.63 10.76 9.03
CA GLU A 369 16.35 11.78 8.24
C GLU A 369 17.81 11.37 7.97
N GLN A 370 18.35 10.38 8.70
CA GLN A 370 19.72 9.88 8.53
C GLN A 370 19.82 8.63 7.65
N ILE A 371 18.81 7.76 7.66
CA ILE A 371 18.83 6.53 6.87
C ILE A 371 18.85 6.85 5.37
N LYS A 372 19.85 6.30 4.69
CA LYS A 372 19.99 6.34 3.24
C LYS A 372 20.26 4.92 2.74
N LEU A 373 19.45 4.45 1.80
CA LEU A 373 19.70 3.16 1.17
C LEU A 373 21.03 3.20 0.41
N PRO A 374 21.83 2.10 0.47
CA PRO A 374 22.97 1.91 -0.41
C PRO A 374 22.58 2.08 -1.88
N GLU A 375 23.50 2.57 -2.70
CA GLU A 375 23.22 2.93 -4.10
C GLU A 375 22.65 1.76 -4.93
N ASN A 376 23.10 0.54 -4.66
CA ASN A 376 22.63 -0.67 -5.32
C ASN A 376 21.16 -1.00 -4.98
N LEU A 377 20.65 -0.60 -3.81
CA LEU A 377 19.25 -0.77 -3.43
C LEU A 377 18.39 0.44 -3.87
N ASN A 378 18.91 1.66 -3.71
CA ASN A 378 18.16 2.89 -3.97
C ASN A 378 17.72 3.07 -5.44
N LYS A 379 18.39 2.39 -6.37
CA LYS A 379 18.10 2.42 -7.81
C LYS A 379 17.04 1.41 -8.24
N GLN A 380 16.73 0.42 -7.40
CA GLN A 380 15.88 -0.72 -7.73
C GLN A 380 14.41 -0.32 -7.71
N LEU A 381 13.72 -0.46 -8.84
CA LEU A 381 12.30 -0.12 -8.94
C LEU A 381 11.40 -1.02 -8.09
N SER A 382 11.71 -2.31 -8.02
CA SER A 382 10.95 -3.34 -7.31
C SER A 382 10.83 -3.14 -5.80
N ILE A 383 11.76 -2.40 -5.20
CA ILE A 383 11.74 -2.04 -3.76
C ILE A 383 11.52 -0.53 -3.56
N GLY A 384 10.99 0.16 -4.57
CA GLY A 384 10.58 1.55 -4.48
C GLY A 384 9.54 1.76 -3.38
N GLY A 385 9.51 2.97 -2.80
CA GLY A 385 8.65 3.28 -1.66
C GLY A 385 7.22 3.64 -2.06
N TYR A 386 6.57 2.84 -2.92
CA TYR A 386 5.27 3.20 -3.52
C TYR A 386 4.08 2.93 -2.60
N TYR A 387 4.20 1.94 -1.72
CA TYR A 387 3.20 1.63 -0.69
C TYR A 387 3.78 1.93 0.69
N GLY A 388 4.69 1.06 1.14
CA GLY A 388 5.61 1.33 2.24
C GLY A 388 6.55 2.48 1.92
N SER A 389 7.12 3.10 2.95
CA SER A 389 8.19 4.08 2.77
C SER A 389 9.21 3.93 3.87
N ILE A 390 10.48 4.18 3.55
CA ILE A 390 11.59 4.18 4.50
C ILE A 390 11.20 4.95 5.76
N LYS A 391 10.62 6.15 5.59
CA LYS A 391 10.28 7.05 6.68
C LYS A 391 9.32 6.42 7.69
N HIS A 392 8.20 5.85 7.26
CA HIS A 392 7.25 5.29 8.22
C HIS A 392 7.60 3.87 8.63
N ASN A 393 8.33 3.12 7.80
CA ASN A 393 8.83 1.78 8.14
C ASN A 393 9.85 1.82 9.26
N VAL A 394 10.79 2.76 9.24
CA VAL A 394 11.75 3.01 10.32
C VAL A 394 11.04 3.35 11.62
N LYS A 395 10.02 4.22 11.57
CA LYS A 395 9.17 4.51 12.74
C LYS A 395 8.43 3.26 13.23
N GLY A 396 7.95 2.41 12.31
CA GLY A 396 7.34 1.12 12.62
C GLY A 396 8.30 0.19 13.36
N ILE A 397 9.52 0.04 12.88
CA ILE A 397 10.59 -0.75 13.53
C ILE A 397 10.90 -0.17 14.91
N TYR A 398 11.07 1.14 15.02
CA TYR A 398 11.34 1.79 16.31
C TYR A 398 10.22 1.51 17.33
N GLN A 399 8.97 1.72 16.91
CA GLN A 399 7.78 1.46 17.71
C GLN A 399 7.67 -0.01 18.13
N TYR A 400 8.06 -0.95 17.26
CA TYR A 400 8.03 -2.38 17.55
C TYR A 400 8.90 -2.74 18.76
N TYR A 401 10.11 -2.15 18.85
CA TYR A 401 11.06 -2.49 19.91
C TYR A 401 10.85 -1.73 21.22
N ILE A 402 10.63 -0.42 21.16
CA ILE A 402 10.63 0.43 22.36
C ILE A 402 9.40 1.35 22.48
N GLY A 403 8.43 1.20 21.59
CA GLY A 403 7.14 1.90 21.69
C GLY A 403 7.21 3.38 21.31
N TRP A 404 6.31 4.17 21.91
CA TRP A 404 6.05 5.56 21.53
C TRP A 404 6.93 6.58 22.27
N PHE A 405 7.42 6.23 23.46
CA PHE A 405 8.17 7.15 24.32
C PHE A 405 9.61 7.26 23.84
N ASP A 406 10.06 8.49 23.62
CA ASP A 406 11.39 8.79 23.06
C ASP A 406 12.50 8.87 24.13
N GLY A 407 12.16 8.67 25.40
CA GLY A 407 13.10 8.77 26.53
C GLY A 407 13.24 10.18 27.12
N ASN A 408 12.68 11.22 26.49
CA ASN A 408 12.74 12.58 26.99
C ASN A 408 11.57 12.87 27.96
N PRO A 409 11.81 13.15 29.26
CA PRO A 409 10.73 13.41 30.23
C PRO A 409 9.79 14.56 29.84
N ALA A 410 10.24 15.53 29.03
CA ALA A 410 9.38 16.60 28.51
C ALA A 410 8.25 16.07 27.61
N ASN A 411 8.43 14.87 27.04
CA ASN A 411 7.49 14.21 26.13
C ASN A 411 6.67 13.10 26.82
N LEU A 412 6.90 12.83 28.11
CA LEU A 412 6.24 11.75 28.85
C LEU A 412 4.76 12.03 29.15
N ASP A 413 4.47 13.21 29.69
CA ASP A 413 3.10 13.64 30.04
C ASP A 413 2.80 14.99 29.37
N MET A 414 2.76 14.95 28.04
CA MET A 414 2.53 16.15 27.24
C MET A 414 1.10 16.64 27.40
N LEU A 415 0.94 17.95 27.57
CA LEU A 415 -0.37 18.60 27.51
C LEU A 415 -1.14 18.16 26.24
N PRO A 416 -2.48 18.02 26.31
CA PRO A 416 -3.29 17.71 25.15
C PRO A 416 -3.03 18.66 23.97
N ARG A 417 -3.12 18.15 22.73
CA ARG A 417 -2.74 18.87 21.49
C ARG A 417 -3.30 20.30 21.43
N LYS A 418 -4.60 20.48 21.69
CA LYS A 418 -5.23 21.82 21.69
C LYS A 418 -4.64 22.76 22.74
N GLN A 419 -4.37 22.27 23.95
CA GLN A 419 -3.81 23.08 25.04
C GLN A 419 -2.37 23.53 24.74
N ARG A 420 -1.55 22.66 24.13
CA ARG A 420 -0.20 23.04 23.66
C ARG A 420 -0.26 24.07 22.55
N SER A 421 -1.11 23.85 21.55
CA SER A 421 -1.27 24.78 20.42
C SER A 421 -1.70 26.17 20.89
N LEU A 422 -2.58 26.28 21.89
CA LEU A 422 -2.94 27.57 22.50
C LEU A 422 -1.71 28.32 23.04
N LYS A 423 -0.82 27.62 23.74
CA LYS A 423 0.41 28.21 24.30
C LYS A 423 1.38 28.62 23.19
N TYR A 424 1.63 27.75 22.21
CA TYR A 424 2.51 28.07 21.07
C TYR A 424 2.00 29.28 20.27
N VAL A 425 0.71 29.29 19.90
CA VAL A 425 0.11 30.42 19.17
C VAL A 425 0.21 31.71 19.98
N SER A 426 -0.01 31.67 21.30
CA SER A 426 0.14 32.85 22.15
C SER A 426 1.58 33.37 22.21
N ILE A 427 2.57 32.48 22.38
CA ILE A 427 4.00 32.86 22.46
C ILE A 427 4.48 33.44 21.14
N LEU A 428 4.02 32.90 20.01
CA LEU A 428 4.38 33.35 18.67
C LEU A 428 3.67 34.65 18.23
N GLY A 429 2.86 35.27 19.10
CA GLY A 429 2.21 36.55 18.81
C GLY A 429 0.82 36.45 18.17
N GLY A 430 0.12 35.33 18.38
CA GLY A 430 -1.25 35.10 17.92
C GLY A 430 -1.35 34.49 16.51
N GLU A 431 -2.57 34.07 16.12
CA GLU A 431 -2.82 33.34 14.87
C GLU A 431 -2.26 34.04 13.63
N ASN A 432 -2.39 35.37 13.55
CA ASN A 432 -1.90 36.16 12.42
C ASN A 432 -0.37 36.16 12.29
N ALA A 433 0.37 36.14 13.42
CA ALA A 433 1.82 36.08 13.41
C ALA A 433 2.33 34.69 13.01
N VAL A 434 1.67 33.63 13.50
CA VAL A 434 1.94 32.25 13.09
C VAL A 434 1.66 32.07 11.60
N LEU A 435 0.55 32.61 11.09
CA LEU A 435 0.19 32.53 9.66
C LEU A 435 1.24 33.23 8.78
N ARG A 436 1.72 34.43 9.15
CA ARG A 436 2.81 35.10 8.43
C ARG A 436 4.08 34.26 8.40
N SER A 437 4.42 33.63 9.52
CA SER A 437 5.59 32.75 9.62
C SER A 437 5.43 31.51 8.73
N ALA A 438 4.24 30.92 8.68
CA ALA A 438 3.94 29.80 7.79
C ALA A 438 4.01 30.17 6.30
N LEU A 439 3.55 31.36 5.92
CA LEU A 439 3.68 31.87 4.56
C LEU A 439 5.14 32.10 4.14
N GLU A 440 5.97 32.61 5.06
CA GLU A 440 7.41 32.75 4.81
C GLU A 440 8.09 31.38 4.69
N ALA A 441 7.78 30.43 5.58
CA ALA A 441 8.25 29.04 5.47
C ALA A 441 7.84 28.42 4.12
N GLN A 442 6.60 28.63 3.66
CA GLN A 442 6.13 28.17 2.35
C GLN A 442 6.94 28.80 1.20
N LYS A 443 7.22 30.12 1.26
CA LYS A 443 8.05 30.83 0.27
C LYS A 443 9.48 30.29 0.24
N GLN A 444 10.02 29.89 1.38
CA GLN A 444 11.33 29.24 1.53
C GLN A 444 11.30 27.75 1.19
N LYS A 445 10.14 27.20 0.80
CA LYS A 445 9.92 25.78 0.48
C LYS A 445 10.07 24.83 1.67
N GLU A 446 9.93 25.35 2.89
CA GLU A 446 9.92 24.59 4.14
C GLU A 446 8.51 24.02 4.42
N PHE A 447 7.96 23.27 3.48
CA PHE A 447 6.54 22.88 3.50
C PHE A 447 6.14 22.04 4.73
N ARG A 448 7.04 21.19 5.23
CA ARG A 448 6.81 20.41 6.47
C ARG A 448 6.66 21.32 7.68
N TRP A 449 7.48 22.37 7.77
CA TRP A 449 7.45 23.34 8.85
C TRP A 449 6.22 24.25 8.74
N ALA A 450 5.91 24.73 7.53
CA ALA A 450 4.68 25.48 7.27
C ALA A 450 3.44 24.67 7.71
N ALA A 451 3.39 23.36 7.41
CA ALA A 451 2.29 22.49 7.83
C ALA A 451 2.15 22.41 9.35
N GLU A 452 3.26 22.31 10.09
CA GLU A 452 3.26 22.27 11.56
C GLU A 452 2.71 23.56 12.17
N LEU A 453 3.19 24.72 11.71
CA LEU A 453 2.71 26.03 12.16
C LEU A 453 1.21 26.21 11.92
N LEU A 454 0.73 25.87 10.71
CA LEU A 454 -0.68 25.98 10.35
C LEU A 454 -1.55 25.01 11.15
N ASN A 455 -1.04 23.81 11.42
CA ASN A 455 -1.73 22.84 12.26
C ASN A 455 -1.92 23.37 13.70
N HIS A 456 -0.94 24.09 14.26
CA HIS A 456 -1.14 24.74 15.56
C HIS A 456 -2.31 25.75 15.53
N ILE A 457 -2.43 26.57 14.48
CA ILE A 457 -3.57 27.48 14.31
C ILE A 457 -4.88 26.69 14.30
N LEU A 458 -4.99 25.64 13.49
CA LEU A 458 -6.24 24.89 13.33
C LEU A 458 -6.62 24.06 14.56
N ASN A 459 -5.65 23.65 15.38
CA ASN A 459 -5.93 23.01 16.67
C ASN A 459 -6.54 23.99 17.68
N VAL A 460 -6.23 25.29 17.58
CA VAL A 460 -6.81 26.36 18.41
C VAL A 460 -8.16 26.79 17.84
N ASN A 461 -8.16 27.16 16.56
CA ASN A 461 -9.28 27.71 15.82
C ASN A 461 -9.48 26.91 14.52
N ALA A 462 -10.31 25.87 14.61
CA ALA A 462 -10.63 25.00 13.49
C ALA A 462 -11.39 25.70 12.36
N ASN A 463 -11.82 26.97 12.53
CA ASN A 463 -12.54 27.76 11.53
C ASN A 463 -11.67 28.87 10.90
N ASN A 464 -10.35 28.88 11.12
CA ASN A 464 -9.47 29.85 10.48
C ASN A 464 -9.31 29.55 8.98
N ASP A 465 -10.09 30.22 8.13
CA ASP A 465 -10.12 29.97 6.69
C ASP A 465 -8.80 30.28 5.97
N ALA A 466 -8.07 31.30 6.43
CA ALA A 466 -6.76 31.63 5.87
C ALA A 466 -5.75 30.50 6.12
N ALA A 467 -5.71 29.96 7.34
CA ALA A 467 -4.86 28.83 7.69
C ALA A 467 -5.27 27.55 6.93
N LYS A 468 -6.58 27.26 6.80
CA LYS A 468 -7.07 26.13 6.00
C LYS A 468 -6.62 26.23 4.55
N LYS A 469 -6.76 27.41 3.94
CA LYS A 469 -6.37 27.65 2.55
C LYS A 469 -4.88 27.36 2.35
N VAL A 470 -4.01 27.99 3.14
CA VAL A 470 -2.56 27.80 3.03
C VAL A 470 -2.16 26.35 3.31
N LEU A 471 -2.74 25.72 4.34
CA LEU A 471 -2.41 24.34 4.68
C LEU A 471 -2.83 23.37 3.57
N SER A 472 -3.98 23.61 2.93
CA SER A 472 -4.40 22.79 1.79
C SER A 472 -3.42 22.88 0.62
N GLU A 473 -2.85 24.05 0.33
CA GLU A 473 -1.84 24.23 -0.72
C GLU A 473 -0.53 23.54 -0.35
N VAL A 474 -0.09 23.68 0.90
CA VAL A 474 1.09 22.99 1.44
C VAL A 474 0.93 21.46 1.34
N TYR A 475 -0.23 20.92 1.72
CA TYR A 475 -0.50 19.49 1.58
C TYR A 475 -0.53 19.04 0.12
N LEU A 476 -1.10 19.81 -0.81
CA LEU A 476 -1.01 19.46 -2.24
C LEU A 476 0.44 19.42 -2.71
N THR A 477 1.29 20.38 -2.32
CA THR A 477 2.71 20.35 -2.67
C THR A 477 3.42 19.11 -2.13
N LEU A 478 3.21 18.78 -0.85
CA LEU A 478 3.77 17.58 -0.22
C LEU A 478 3.24 16.30 -0.88
N GLY A 479 1.96 16.24 -1.23
CA GLY A 479 1.33 15.09 -1.88
C GLY A 479 1.77 14.89 -3.33
N TYR A 480 2.06 15.97 -4.07
CA TYR A 480 2.59 15.88 -5.44
C TYR A 480 4.04 15.42 -5.48
N ASP A 481 4.83 15.76 -4.47
CA ASP A 481 6.22 15.32 -4.32
C ASP A 481 6.36 13.87 -3.77
N ALA A 482 5.34 13.38 -3.06
CA ALA A 482 5.38 12.06 -2.41
C ALA A 482 5.55 10.89 -3.41
N GLU A 483 6.58 10.07 -3.19
CA GLU A 483 6.78 8.78 -3.89
C GLU A 483 5.79 7.71 -3.41
N SER A 484 5.50 7.66 -2.10
CA SER A 484 4.51 6.75 -1.52
C SER A 484 3.10 7.23 -1.82
N VAL A 485 2.30 6.34 -2.40
CA VAL A 485 0.89 6.57 -2.67
C VAL A 485 0.11 6.81 -1.39
N SER A 486 0.40 6.05 -0.33
CA SER A 486 -0.26 6.25 0.95
C SER A 486 -0.03 7.68 1.45
N TRP A 487 1.20 8.19 1.37
CA TRP A 487 1.52 9.57 1.77
C TRP A 487 0.82 10.60 0.87
N ARG A 488 0.88 10.41 -0.46
CA ARG A 488 0.17 11.23 -1.43
C ARG A 488 -1.31 11.34 -1.08
N ASN A 489 -1.98 10.20 -0.91
CA ASN A 489 -3.41 10.15 -0.68
C ASN A 489 -3.77 10.79 0.66
N PHE A 490 -3.00 10.54 1.74
CA PHE A 490 -3.20 11.22 3.02
C PHE A 490 -3.15 12.76 2.88
N TYR A 491 -2.14 13.29 2.18
CA TYR A 491 -2.00 14.73 1.99
C TYR A 491 -3.14 15.31 1.13
N ILE A 492 -3.45 14.68 0.01
CA ILE A 492 -4.48 15.18 -0.92
C ILE A 492 -5.87 15.07 -0.28
N SER A 493 -6.19 13.98 0.42
CA SER A 493 -7.45 13.83 1.16
C SER A 493 -7.58 14.90 2.24
N ALA A 494 -6.50 15.19 2.99
CA ALA A 494 -6.49 16.26 3.98
C ALA A 494 -6.71 17.64 3.34
N ALA A 495 -6.07 17.90 2.19
CA ALA A 495 -6.26 19.15 1.44
C ALA A 495 -7.70 19.31 0.95
N LYS A 496 -8.31 18.23 0.45
CA LYS A 496 -9.71 18.20 -0.02
C LYS A 496 -10.68 18.51 1.12
N ASP A 497 -10.47 17.89 2.28
CA ASP A 497 -11.29 18.11 3.48
C ASP A 497 -11.14 19.55 4.01
N LEU A 498 -9.94 20.13 4.05
CA LEU A 498 -9.73 21.55 4.43
C LEU A 498 -10.47 22.53 3.52
N ARG A 499 -10.71 22.14 2.26
CA ARG A 499 -11.45 22.91 1.26
C ARG A 499 -12.94 22.61 1.23
N ASN A 500 -13.42 21.67 2.04
CA ASN A 500 -14.80 21.15 2.03
C ASN A 500 -15.25 20.68 0.63
N GLU A 501 -14.31 20.17 -0.18
CA GLU A 501 -14.60 19.65 -1.50
C GLU A 501 -15.20 18.24 -1.40
N LYS A 502 -16.22 17.95 -2.21
CA LYS A 502 -16.80 16.60 -2.30
C LYS A 502 -16.21 15.82 -3.47
N SER A 503 -16.21 14.49 -3.36
CA SER A 503 -15.95 13.60 -4.50
C SER A 503 -17.02 13.81 -5.56
N THR A 504 -16.64 13.81 -6.84
CA THR A 504 -17.60 13.82 -7.94
C THR A 504 -18.17 12.43 -8.22
N TYR A 505 -17.51 11.38 -7.72
CA TYR A 505 -17.99 10.00 -7.86
C TYR A 505 -19.10 9.70 -6.84
N ASP A 506 -20.22 9.16 -7.31
CA ASP A 506 -21.23 8.50 -6.48
C ASP A 506 -20.88 7.02 -6.33
N ARG A 507 -20.13 6.71 -5.26
CA ARG A 507 -19.63 5.36 -4.98
C ARG A 507 -20.59 4.60 -4.08
N LYS A 508 -20.67 3.28 -4.29
CA LYS A 508 -21.31 2.38 -3.32
C LYS A 508 -20.56 2.47 -1.99
N LYS A 509 -21.25 2.28 -0.87
CA LYS A 509 -20.59 2.18 0.44
C LYS A 509 -20.00 0.78 0.58
N ILE A 510 -18.77 0.68 1.09
CA ILE A 510 -18.18 -0.60 1.45
C ILE A 510 -19.01 -1.21 2.59
N ASP A 511 -19.52 -2.41 2.38
CA ASP A 511 -20.27 -3.18 3.37
C ASP A 511 -19.37 -4.25 3.99
N MET A 512 -19.09 -4.11 5.29
CA MET A 512 -18.24 -5.02 6.07
C MET A 512 -19.08 -5.86 7.07
N SER A 513 -20.40 -5.92 6.90
CA SER A 513 -21.30 -6.54 7.86
C SER A 513 -21.01 -8.02 8.11
N ALA A 514 -20.58 -8.77 7.09
CA ALA A 514 -20.22 -10.18 7.22
C ALA A 514 -19.05 -10.41 8.20
N ILE A 515 -18.01 -9.57 8.15
CA ILE A 515 -16.87 -9.65 9.07
C ILE A 515 -17.32 -9.36 10.50
N LEU A 516 -18.19 -8.37 10.69
CA LEU A 516 -18.74 -8.03 12.01
C LEU A 516 -19.58 -9.17 12.61
N GLN A 517 -20.27 -9.95 11.78
CA GLN A 517 -21.09 -11.10 12.23
C GLN A 517 -20.23 -12.32 12.63
N GLN A 518 -19.05 -12.47 12.04
CA GLN A 518 -18.11 -13.56 12.36
C GLN A 518 -17.24 -13.26 13.59
N ALA A 519 -17.36 -12.08 14.18
CA ALA A 519 -16.59 -11.68 15.34
C ALA A 519 -16.92 -12.55 16.57
N PRO A 520 -15.92 -13.12 17.26
CA PRO A 520 -16.12 -13.68 18.59
C PRO A 520 -16.81 -12.65 19.51
N SER A 521 -17.78 -13.11 20.31
CA SER A 521 -18.49 -12.23 21.27
C SER A 521 -17.56 -11.58 22.29
N THR A 522 -16.39 -12.18 22.53
CA THR A 522 -15.31 -11.66 23.39
C THR A 522 -14.62 -10.42 22.82
N LEU A 523 -14.71 -10.16 21.50
CA LEU A 523 -14.15 -8.97 20.84
C LEU A 523 -15.15 -7.80 20.77
N SER A 524 -16.38 -8.00 21.23
CA SER A 524 -17.40 -6.94 21.25
C SER A 524 -17.09 -5.90 22.32
N LEU A 525 -16.76 -4.68 21.88
CA LEU A 525 -16.61 -3.52 22.77
C LEU A 525 -17.88 -3.16 23.55
N LYS A 526 -19.06 -3.74 23.22
CA LYS A 526 -20.27 -3.60 24.05
C LYS A 526 -20.05 -4.11 25.48
N ASN A 527 -19.14 -5.07 25.67
CA ASN A 527 -18.82 -5.59 27.01
C ASN A 527 -17.95 -4.62 27.84
N TYR A 528 -17.35 -3.60 27.22
CA TYR A 528 -16.55 -2.58 27.91
C TYR A 528 -17.35 -1.33 28.31
N GLN A 529 -18.61 -1.19 27.87
CA GLN A 529 -19.46 -0.06 28.30
C GLN A 529 -20.01 -0.22 29.73
N HIS A 530 -19.72 -1.35 30.39
CA HIS A 530 -20.15 -1.68 31.75
C HIS A 530 -18.98 -1.81 32.75
N LEU A 531 -17.76 -1.45 32.35
CA LEU A 531 -16.61 -1.20 33.23
C LEU A 531 -16.39 0.31 33.31
#